data_AF-X0T8J5-F1
#
_entry.id   AF-X0T8J5-F1
#
_cell.length_a   1.000
_cell.length_b   1.000
_cell.length_c   1.000
_cell.angle_alpha   90.00
_cell.angle_beta   90.00
_cell.angle_gamma   90.00
#
_symmetry.space_group_name_H-M   'P 1'
#
loop_
_entity.id
_entity.type
_entity.pdbx_description
1 polymer ?
#
loop_
_entity_poly.entity_id
_entity_poly.type
_entity_poly.pdbx_seq_one_letter_code
_entity_poly.pdbx_strand_id
1 'polypeptide(L)'
;GLRDAYRLCGSDSALQVERKLADWFVGIHASLTDDQMQKIMVAEHGGINETLADLYADTGDKRYLRLSQRFHHKAILDPMARGEDILPGNHANTQIPKLVGLAARYELTGRASDRAAAEFFWDRVVNHHSYVTGGHCDHEHFGQPDRLNDRLSPATTETCNVYNMLKLTLHVFSWTADPAVADFFERALLNHMRATQHP
;
A
#
# COMPACT_ATOMS: atom_id res chain seq x y z
N GLY A 1 7.63 12.00 -1.01
CA GLY A 1 8.56 12.97 -1.65
C GLY A 1 8.07 14.39 -1.48
N LEU A 2 7.52 15.01 -2.53
CA LEU A 2 6.98 16.37 -2.49
C LEU A 2 5.88 16.54 -1.43
N ARG A 3 4.92 15.60 -1.38
CA ARG A 3 3.91 15.47 -0.33
C ARG A 3 4.49 15.60 1.08
N ASP A 4 5.56 14.84 1.35
CA ASP A 4 6.13 14.79 2.70
C ASP A 4 6.89 16.08 3.02
N ALA A 5 7.57 16.69 2.04
CA ALA A 5 8.18 18.01 2.22
C ALA A 5 7.14 19.10 2.51
N TYR A 6 5.94 19.01 1.92
CA TYR A 6 4.82 19.88 2.26
C TYR A 6 4.30 19.60 3.67
N ARG A 7 3.88 18.36 3.96
CA ARG A 7 3.20 17.99 5.21
C ARG A 7 4.09 18.03 6.45
N LEU A 8 5.37 17.64 6.33
CA LEU A 8 6.28 17.54 7.47
C LEU A 8 7.11 18.82 7.68
N CYS A 9 7.36 19.59 6.62
CA CYS A 9 8.23 20.76 6.68
C CYS A 9 7.53 22.08 6.30
N GLY A 10 6.24 22.05 5.96
CA GLY A 10 5.47 23.25 5.56
C GLY A 10 5.92 23.84 4.22
N SER A 11 6.51 23.05 3.32
CA SER A 11 7.01 23.57 2.04
C SER A 11 5.91 23.79 1.02
N ASP A 12 5.37 25.01 0.95
CA ASP A 12 4.36 25.38 -0.07
C ASP A 12 4.90 25.22 -1.50
N SER A 13 6.18 25.49 -1.72
CA SER A 13 6.84 25.26 -3.02
C SER A 13 6.77 23.79 -3.44
N ALA A 14 6.93 22.85 -2.50
CA ALA A 14 6.80 21.42 -2.79
C ALA A 14 5.37 21.06 -3.22
N LEU A 15 4.36 21.59 -2.52
CA LEU A 15 2.96 21.42 -2.89
C LEU A 15 2.66 21.97 -4.30
N GLN A 16 3.23 23.13 -4.67
CA GLN A 16 3.03 23.67 -6.01
C GLN A 16 3.63 22.79 -7.11
N VAL A 17 4.80 22.19 -6.86
CA VAL A 17 5.42 21.25 -7.81
C VAL A 17 4.60 19.97 -7.90
N GLU A 18 4.15 19.43 -6.76
CA GLU A 18 3.30 18.25 -6.71
C GLU A 18 2.00 18.43 -7.49
N ARG A 19 1.32 19.56 -7.29
CA ARG A 19 0.10 19.90 -8.02
C ARG A 19 0.32 19.95 -9.53
N LYS A 20 1.40 20.58 -9.99
CA LYS A 20 1.73 20.64 -11.42
C LYS A 20 2.02 19.26 -12.01
N LEU A 21 2.72 18.41 -11.27
CA LEU A 21 2.97 17.02 -11.67
C LEU A 21 1.66 16.23 -11.73
N ALA A 22 0.79 16.37 -10.73
CA ALA A 22 -0.51 15.72 -10.69
C ALA A 22 -1.46 16.22 -11.79
N ASP A 23 -1.46 17.52 -12.11
CA ASP A 23 -2.25 18.09 -13.20
C ASP A 23 -1.82 17.52 -14.56
N TRP A 24 -0.51 17.41 -14.79
CA TRP A 24 0.02 16.70 -15.97
C TRP A 24 -0.46 15.25 -16.00
N PHE A 25 -0.40 14.55 -14.87
CA PHE A 25 -0.80 13.16 -14.75
C PHE A 25 -2.31 12.96 -15.00
N VAL A 26 -3.15 13.85 -14.48
CA VAL A 26 -4.59 13.93 -14.78
C VAL A 26 -4.80 14.10 -16.28
N GLY A 27 -4.06 14.99 -16.94
CA GLY A 27 -4.13 15.21 -18.38
C GLY A 27 -3.82 13.96 -19.20
N ILE A 28 -2.72 13.26 -18.87
CA ILE A 28 -2.30 12.03 -19.56
C ILE A 28 -3.35 10.92 -19.46
N HIS A 29 -3.95 10.74 -18.28
CA HIS A 29 -4.89 9.65 -18.05
C HIS A 29 -6.33 9.99 -18.45
N ALA A 30 -6.67 11.26 -18.67
CA ALA A 30 -8.05 11.70 -18.93
C ALA A 30 -8.69 11.03 -20.15
N SER A 31 -7.91 10.73 -21.19
CA SER A 31 -8.40 10.14 -22.44
C SER A 31 -8.42 8.61 -22.46
N LEU A 32 -7.81 7.97 -21.46
CA LEU A 32 -7.75 6.51 -21.39
C LEU A 32 -9.10 5.93 -20.97
N THR A 33 -9.49 4.80 -21.55
CA THR A 33 -10.62 4.01 -21.06
C THR A 33 -10.25 3.25 -19.79
N ASP A 34 -11.24 2.75 -19.06
CA ASP A 34 -10.99 1.92 -17.88
C ASP A 34 -10.21 0.64 -18.22
N ASP A 35 -10.46 0.03 -19.38
CA ASP A 35 -9.69 -1.14 -19.83
C ASP A 35 -8.23 -0.80 -20.13
N GLN A 36 -7.96 0.38 -20.71
CA GLN A 36 -6.60 0.87 -20.91
C GLN A 36 -5.91 1.15 -19.57
N MET A 37 -6.63 1.73 -18.60
CA MET A 37 -6.12 1.89 -17.23
C MET A 37 -5.73 0.54 -16.62
N GLN A 38 -6.58 -0.49 -16.74
CA GLN A 38 -6.25 -1.82 -16.21
C GLN A 38 -5.02 -2.43 -16.89
N LYS A 39 -4.85 -2.24 -18.21
CA LYS A 39 -3.65 -2.70 -18.93
C LYS A 39 -2.37 -2.04 -18.43
N ILE A 40 -2.41 -0.74 -18.12
CA ILE A 40 -1.26 -0.02 -17.54
C ILE A 40 -0.94 -0.55 -16.15
N MET A 41 -1.96 -0.83 -15.33
CA MET A 41 -1.79 -1.27 -13.94
C MET A 41 -1.24 -2.69 -13.78
N VAL A 42 -1.04 -3.43 -14.88
CA VAL A 42 -0.24 -4.67 -14.88
C VAL A 42 1.21 -4.36 -14.49
N ALA A 43 1.75 -3.22 -14.94
CA ALA A 43 3.05 -2.76 -14.50
C ALA A 43 2.96 -2.22 -13.06
N GLU A 44 4.04 -2.41 -12.30
CA GLU A 44 4.14 -1.83 -10.96
C GLU A 44 4.03 -0.30 -11.03
N HIS A 45 3.20 0.25 -10.15
CA HIS A 45 2.88 1.67 -10.09
C HIS A 45 2.89 2.23 -8.65
N GLY A 46 3.45 1.47 -7.70
CA GLY A 46 3.56 1.87 -6.29
C GLY A 46 2.26 2.42 -5.70
N GLY A 47 2.41 3.39 -4.80
CA GLY A 47 1.29 4.06 -4.10
C GLY A 47 0.78 5.31 -4.82
N ILE A 48 0.69 5.31 -6.16
CA ILE A 48 0.15 6.48 -6.90
C ILE A 48 -1.29 6.82 -6.46
N ASN A 49 -2.09 5.80 -6.13
CA ASN A 49 -3.43 6.01 -5.59
C ASN A 49 -3.41 6.69 -4.21
N GLU A 50 -2.46 6.33 -3.32
CA GLU A 50 -2.23 6.98 -2.03
C GLU A 50 -1.90 8.47 -2.21
N THR A 51 -0.88 8.78 -3.01
CA THR A 51 -0.40 10.17 -3.16
C THR A 51 -1.45 11.09 -3.81
N LEU A 52 -2.25 10.57 -4.74
CA LEU A 52 -3.36 11.32 -5.34
C LEU A 52 -4.52 11.55 -4.36
N ALA A 53 -4.79 10.60 -3.46
CA ALA A 53 -5.79 10.76 -2.41
C ALA A 53 -5.33 11.82 -1.39
N ASP A 54 -4.05 11.76 -0.99
CA ASP A 54 -3.43 12.75 -0.13
C ASP A 54 -3.45 14.16 -0.72
N LEU A 55 -3.12 14.31 -2.00
CA LEU A 55 -3.17 15.61 -2.66
C LEU A 55 -4.59 16.17 -2.73
N TYR A 56 -5.61 15.31 -2.83
CA TYR A 56 -7.00 15.74 -2.67
C TYR A 56 -7.27 16.27 -1.27
N ALA A 57 -6.78 15.60 -0.22
CA ALA A 57 -6.92 16.09 1.16
C ALA A 57 -6.25 17.47 1.34
N ASP A 58 -5.07 17.66 0.74
CA ASP A 58 -4.27 18.87 0.88
C ASP A 58 -4.83 20.07 0.08
N THR A 59 -5.58 19.82 -1.00
CA THR A 59 -6.01 20.87 -1.94
C THR A 59 -7.52 21.03 -2.09
N GLY A 60 -8.30 20.01 -1.72
CA GLY A 60 -9.74 19.91 -1.99
C GLY A 60 -10.10 19.64 -3.46
N ASP A 61 -9.13 19.50 -4.37
CA ASP A 61 -9.42 19.30 -5.79
C ASP A 61 -9.83 17.84 -6.09
N LYS A 62 -11.13 17.65 -6.32
CA LYS A 62 -11.74 16.35 -6.59
C LYS A 62 -11.17 15.63 -7.82
N ARG A 63 -10.45 16.31 -8.73
CA ARG A 63 -9.77 15.66 -9.87
C ARG A 63 -8.76 14.63 -9.39
N TYR A 64 -8.02 14.92 -8.31
CA TYR A 64 -6.99 14.02 -7.79
C TYR A 64 -7.62 12.78 -7.14
N LEU A 65 -8.69 12.95 -6.35
CA LEU A 65 -9.43 11.80 -5.81
C LEU A 65 -10.03 10.93 -6.91
N ARG A 66 -10.60 11.52 -7.97
CA ARG A 66 -11.09 10.74 -9.12
C ARG A 66 -9.98 9.96 -9.80
N LEU A 67 -8.79 10.54 -9.97
CA LEU A 67 -7.67 9.81 -10.56
C LEU A 67 -7.16 8.70 -9.63
N SER A 68 -7.07 8.95 -8.32
CA SER A 68 -6.78 7.92 -7.31
C SER A 68 -7.77 6.74 -7.42
N GLN A 69 -9.05 7.02 -7.66
CA GLN A 69 -10.07 6.00 -7.89
C GLN A 69 -9.88 5.20 -9.19
N ARG A 70 -9.30 5.81 -10.22
CA ARG A 70 -8.96 5.13 -11.48
C ARG A 70 -7.70 4.28 -11.39
N PHE A 71 -6.76 4.65 -10.50
CA PHE A 71 -5.65 3.78 -10.07
C PHE A 71 -6.13 2.70 -9.10
N HIS A 72 -7.13 1.93 -9.53
CA HIS A 72 -7.68 0.79 -8.82
C HIS A 72 -7.49 -0.45 -9.66
N HIS A 73 -6.43 -1.22 -9.34
CA HIS A 73 -6.09 -2.44 -10.06
C HIS A 73 -7.06 -3.56 -9.67
N LYS A 74 -8.12 -3.71 -10.45
CA LYS A 74 -9.28 -4.59 -10.17
C LYS A 74 -8.87 -6.04 -9.93
N ALA A 75 -7.93 -6.56 -10.73
CA ALA A 75 -7.47 -7.94 -10.63
C ALA A 75 -6.83 -8.28 -9.27
N ILE A 76 -6.34 -7.28 -8.52
CA ILE A 76 -5.75 -7.47 -7.19
C ILE A 76 -6.71 -7.00 -6.10
N LEU A 77 -7.30 -5.82 -6.25
CA LEU A 77 -8.02 -5.15 -5.18
C LEU A 77 -9.45 -5.65 -4.99
N ASP A 78 -10.13 -6.06 -6.07
CA ASP A 78 -11.51 -6.56 -5.97
C ASP A 78 -11.55 -7.93 -5.24
N PRO A 79 -10.67 -8.92 -5.51
CA PRO A 79 -10.58 -10.15 -4.72
C PRO A 79 -10.34 -9.88 -3.23
N MET A 80 -9.43 -8.96 -2.89
CA MET A 80 -9.16 -8.60 -1.50
C MET A 80 -10.41 -8.02 -0.81
N ALA A 81 -11.17 -7.17 -1.50
CA ALA A 81 -12.43 -6.64 -0.98
C ALA A 81 -13.51 -7.71 -0.77
N ARG A 82 -13.41 -8.85 -1.49
CA ARG A 82 -14.29 -10.02 -1.34
C ARG A 82 -13.76 -11.06 -0.33
N GLY A 83 -12.59 -10.83 0.28
CA GLY A 83 -11.98 -11.77 1.21
C GLY A 83 -11.34 -12.98 0.54
N GLU A 84 -10.84 -12.82 -0.68
CA GLU A 84 -10.17 -13.87 -1.45
C GLU A 84 -8.64 -13.69 -1.37
N ASP A 85 -7.93 -14.63 -0.74
CA ASP A 85 -6.46 -14.63 -0.74
C ASP A 85 -5.92 -15.16 -2.09
N ILE A 86 -5.53 -14.23 -2.95
CA ILE A 86 -4.86 -14.49 -4.22
C ILE A 86 -3.38 -14.15 -4.20
N LEU A 87 -2.77 -13.96 -3.01
CA LEU A 87 -1.39 -13.51 -2.88
C LEU A 87 -0.35 -14.47 -3.47
N PRO A 88 -0.46 -15.82 -3.36
CA PRO A 88 0.58 -16.73 -3.82
C PRO A 88 1.02 -16.47 -5.27
N GLY A 89 2.33 -16.29 -5.47
CA GLY A 89 2.92 -16.02 -6.78
C GLY A 89 2.91 -14.54 -7.21
N ASN A 90 2.28 -13.64 -6.46
CA ASN A 90 2.38 -12.21 -6.73
C ASN A 90 3.66 -11.61 -6.11
N HIS A 91 4.28 -10.69 -6.83
CA HIS A 91 5.34 -9.83 -6.29
C HIS A 91 4.76 -8.94 -5.19
N ALA A 92 5.33 -9.02 -3.99
CA ALA A 92 4.68 -8.53 -2.79
C ALA A 92 4.70 -7.01 -2.66
N ASN A 93 5.86 -6.39 -2.86
CA ASN A 93 6.02 -4.95 -2.69
C ASN A 93 5.22 -4.16 -3.74
N THR A 94 4.90 -4.78 -4.88
CA THR A 94 4.00 -4.17 -5.87
C THR A 94 2.56 -4.06 -5.33
N GLN A 95 2.13 -4.94 -4.42
CA GLN A 95 0.73 -4.97 -3.96
C GLN A 95 0.50 -4.06 -2.75
N ILE A 96 1.39 -4.10 -1.75
CA ILE A 96 1.17 -3.44 -0.45
C ILE A 96 0.85 -1.94 -0.60
N PRO A 97 1.58 -1.14 -1.42
CA PRO A 97 1.29 0.28 -1.61
C PRO A 97 -0.11 0.54 -2.20
N LYS A 98 -0.65 -0.37 -3.02
CA LYS A 98 -2.01 -0.25 -3.55
C LYS A 98 -3.03 -0.29 -2.43
N LEU A 99 -2.82 -1.16 -1.44
CA LEU A 99 -3.68 -1.31 -0.26
C LEU A 99 -3.51 -0.13 0.72
N VAL A 100 -2.30 0.40 0.88
CA VAL A 100 -2.09 1.67 1.60
C VAL A 100 -2.90 2.80 0.94
N GLY A 101 -2.93 2.85 -0.39
CA GLY A 101 -3.78 3.82 -1.10
C GLY A 101 -5.28 3.59 -0.94
N LEU A 102 -5.75 2.34 -0.74
CA LEU A 102 -7.14 2.10 -0.35
C LEU A 102 -7.43 2.57 1.07
N ALA A 103 -6.50 2.37 2.00
CA ALA A 103 -6.62 2.88 3.36
C ALA A 103 -6.78 4.42 3.39
N ALA A 104 -5.89 5.14 2.70
CA ALA A 104 -5.98 6.60 2.58
C ALA A 104 -7.30 7.06 1.92
N ARG A 105 -7.78 6.34 0.90
CA ARG A 105 -9.08 6.64 0.26
C ARG A 105 -10.26 6.39 1.21
N TYR A 106 -10.23 5.32 1.99
CA TYR A 106 -11.29 5.02 2.96
C TYR A 106 -11.41 6.15 3.99
N GLU A 107 -10.29 6.63 4.53
CA GLU A 107 -10.27 7.72 5.51
C GLU A 107 -10.90 9.01 4.98
N LEU A 108 -10.77 9.28 3.67
CA LEU A 108 -11.31 10.47 3.03
C LEU A 108 -12.76 10.32 2.53
N THR A 109 -13.24 9.09 2.33
CA THR A 109 -14.51 8.84 1.62
C THR A 109 -15.50 7.94 2.36
N GLY A 110 -15.06 7.20 3.37
CA GLY A 110 -15.85 6.20 4.08
C GLY A 110 -16.21 4.97 3.24
N ARG A 111 -15.57 4.75 2.08
CA ARG A 111 -15.91 3.62 1.19
C ARG A 111 -15.54 2.28 1.82
N ALA A 112 -16.55 1.54 2.28
CA ALA A 112 -16.38 0.28 3.01
C ALA A 112 -15.55 -0.78 2.26
N SER A 113 -15.65 -0.87 0.93
CA SER A 113 -14.85 -1.83 0.16
C SER A 113 -13.34 -1.56 0.24
N ASP A 114 -12.95 -0.28 0.36
CA ASP A 114 -11.53 0.11 0.42
C ASP A 114 -10.94 -0.32 1.78
N ARG A 115 -11.70 -0.13 2.89
CA ARG A 115 -11.35 -0.67 4.21
C ARG A 115 -11.30 -2.19 4.23
N ALA A 116 -12.33 -2.85 3.71
CA ALA A 116 -12.43 -4.31 3.71
C ALA A 116 -11.22 -4.97 3.02
N ALA A 117 -10.82 -4.43 1.86
CA ALA A 117 -9.62 -4.91 1.16
C ALA A 117 -8.34 -4.69 1.97
N ALA A 118 -8.18 -3.52 2.59
CA ALA A 118 -7.00 -3.18 3.39
C ALA A 118 -6.87 -4.05 4.65
N GLU A 119 -7.96 -4.21 5.41
CA GLU A 119 -8.00 -5.06 6.62
C GLU A 119 -7.79 -6.54 6.27
N PHE A 120 -8.46 -7.04 5.22
CA PHE A 120 -8.29 -8.42 4.78
C PHE A 120 -6.86 -8.70 4.33
N PHE A 121 -6.28 -7.85 3.48
CA PHE A 121 -4.90 -8.02 3.04
C PHE A 121 -3.92 -8.00 4.21
N TRP A 122 -4.09 -7.03 5.13
CA TRP A 122 -3.23 -6.93 6.32
C TRP A 122 -3.29 -8.22 7.15
N ASP A 123 -4.50 -8.69 7.46
CA ASP A 123 -4.70 -9.91 8.23
C ASP A 123 -4.09 -11.14 7.56
N ARG A 124 -4.31 -11.31 6.24
CA ARG A 124 -3.71 -12.42 5.49
C ARG A 124 -2.18 -12.39 5.57
N VAL A 125 -1.57 -11.24 5.29
CA VAL A 125 -0.11 -11.12 5.28
C VAL A 125 0.47 -11.38 6.67
N VAL A 126 -0.10 -10.76 7.71
CA VAL A 126 0.40 -10.84 9.09
C VAL A 126 0.27 -12.25 9.66
N ASN A 127 -0.87 -12.90 9.44
CA ASN A 127 -1.19 -14.16 10.12
C ASN A 127 -0.81 -15.40 9.32
N HIS A 128 -0.69 -15.30 7.99
CA HIS A 128 -0.49 -16.47 7.13
C HIS A 128 0.76 -16.41 6.24
N HIS A 129 1.35 -15.23 6.02
CA HIS A 129 2.50 -15.08 5.11
C HIS A 129 3.77 -14.53 5.80
N SER A 130 3.71 -14.21 7.09
CA SER A 130 4.82 -13.58 7.82
C SER A 130 5.62 -14.56 8.68
N TYR A 131 6.93 -14.42 8.63
CA TYR A 131 7.87 -15.06 9.54
C TYR A 131 7.85 -14.42 10.93
N VAL A 132 8.52 -15.06 11.89
CA VAL A 132 8.62 -14.59 13.28
C VAL A 132 9.20 -13.17 13.43
N THR A 133 10.00 -12.71 12.46
CA THR A 133 10.56 -11.36 12.44
C THR A 133 9.56 -10.29 11.98
N GLY A 134 8.38 -10.68 11.48
CA GLY A 134 7.40 -9.79 10.85
C GLY A 134 7.65 -9.57 9.35
N GLY A 135 8.76 -10.05 8.81
CA GLY A 135 9.00 -10.07 7.36
C GLY A 135 8.22 -11.18 6.65
N HIS A 136 8.07 -11.07 5.34
CA HIS A 136 7.33 -12.01 4.50
C HIS A 136 8.01 -12.14 3.13
N CYS A 137 7.56 -13.12 2.36
CA CYS A 137 8.02 -13.42 0.99
C CYS A 137 9.42 -14.02 0.91
N ASP A 138 9.70 -14.62 -0.23
CA ASP A 138 11.00 -15.14 -0.63
C ASP A 138 11.20 -14.85 -2.11
N HIS A 139 12.38 -14.33 -2.48
CA HIS A 139 12.65 -13.78 -3.81
C HIS A 139 11.57 -12.77 -4.23
N GLU A 140 11.17 -11.88 -3.32
CA GLU A 140 10.16 -10.82 -3.51
C GLU A 140 8.71 -11.28 -3.76
N HIS A 141 8.43 -12.59 -3.78
CA HIS A 141 7.10 -13.13 -4.09
C HIS A 141 6.46 -13.83 -2.88
N PHE A 142 5.14 -13.67 -2.76
CA PHE A 142 4.35 -14.42 -1.78
C PHE A 142 4.34 -15.91 -2.11
N GLY A 143 4.47 -16.73 -1.05
CA GLY A 143 4.31 -18.18 -1.11
C GLY A 143 2.87 -18.62 -0.87
N GLN A 144 2.67 -19.91 -0.66
CA GLN A 144 1.39 -20.42 -0.15
C GLN A 144 1.22 -20.00 1.32
N PRO A 145 -0.02 -19.68 1.77
CA PRO A 145 -0.27 -19.35 3.18
C PRO A 145 0.11 -20.53 4.07
N ASP A 146 0.63 -20.22 5.27
CA ASP A 146 1.03 -21.19 6.30
C ASP A 146 2.12 -22.19 5.86
N ARG A 147 2.82 -21.90 4.76
CA ARG A 147 3.93 -22.71 4.21
C ARG A 147 5.18 -21.85 4.02
N LEU A 148 5.83 -21.57 5.14
CA LEU A 148 6.99 -20.68 5.22
C LEU A 148 8.31 -21.45 5.43
N ASN A 149 8.24 -22.67 5.96
CA ASN A 149 9.41 -23.44 6.40
C ASN A 149 10.33 -23.89 5.25
N ASP A 150 9.79 -24.02 4.04
CA ASP A 150 10.51 -24.41 2.82
C ASP A 150 10.91 -23.20 1.94
N ARG A 151 10.63 -21.97 2.39
CA ARG A 151 10.89 -20.72 1.68
C ARG A 151 11.91 -19.83 2.40
N LEU A 152 12.87 -20.45 3.10
CA LEU A 152 13.97 -19.77 3.78
C LEU A 152 15.23 -19.77 2.89
N SER A 153 15.64 -18.58 2.46
CA SER A 153 16.78 -18.34 1.58
C SER A 153 17.48 -17.00 1.91
N PRO A 154 18.63 -16.71 1.29
CA PRO A 154 19.26 -15.38 1.40
C PRO A 154 18.40 -14.22 0.86
N ALA A 155 17.35 -14.50 0.08
CA ALA A 155 16.44 -13.52 -0.51
C ALA A 155 15.08 -13.43 0.21
N THR A 156 14.96 -14.02 1.40
CA THR A 156 13.74 -13.96 2.21
C THR A 156 13.60 -12.60 2.90
N THR A 157 12.38 -12.10 3.01
CA THR A 157 12.05 -10.86 3.74
C THR A 157 12.74 -9.61 3.18
N GLU A 158 12.35 -9.17 1.98
CA GLU A 158 12.79 -7.86 1.46
C GLU A 158 12.26 -6.72 2.37
N THR A 159 13.11 -5.74 2.69
CA THR A 159 12.80 -4.65 3.62
C THR A 159 11.64 -3.75 3.18
N CYS A 160 11.50 -3.49 1.87
CA CYS A 160 10.43 -2.61 1.36
C CYS A 160 9.03 -3.12 1.72
N ASN A 161 8.87 -4.45 1.69
CA ASN A 161 7.63 -5.13 2.09
C ASN A 161 7.24 -4.78 3.52
N VAL A 162 8.21 -4.88 4.44
CA VAL A 162 7.98 -4.61 5.86
C VAL A 162 7.72 -3.13 6.11
N TYR A 163 8.47 -2.24 5.45
CA TYR A 163 8.22 -0.80 5.52
C TYR A 163 6.78 -0.45 5.10
N ASN A 164 6.32 -0.96 3.95
CA ASN A 164 4.97 -0.68 3.47
C ASN A 164 3.89 -1.37 4.32
N MET A 165 4.16 -2.55 4.87
CA MET A 165 3.25 -3.19 5.83
C MET A 165 3.13 -2.40 7.12
N LEU A 166 4.20 -1.81 7.64
CA LEU A 166 4.13 -0.93 8.80
C LEU A 166 3.28 0.32 8.52
N LYS A 167 3.37 0.91 7.32
CA LYS A 167 2.45 1.99 6.90
C LYS A 167 0.99 1.54 6.94
N LEU A 168 0.69 0.38 6.34
CA LEU A 168 -0.68 -0.16 6.33
C LEU A 168 -1.17 -0.47 7.76
N THR A 169 -0.29 -1.00 8.61
CA THR A 169 -0.57 -1.33 10.01
C THR A 169 -1.01 -0.10 10.80
N LEU A 170 -0.39 1.07 10.56
CA LEU A 170 -0.80 2.33 11.22
C LEU A 170 -2.24 2.73 10.85
N HIS A 171 -2.62 2.58 9.57
CA HIS A 171 -4.00 2.84 9.15
C HIS A 171 -4.98 1.87 9.82
N VAL A 172 -4.72 0.55 9.76
CA VAL A 172 -5.58 -0.47 10.37
C VAL A 172 -5.72 -0.25 11.88
N PHE A 173 -4.62 0.08 12.57
CA PHE A 173 -4.65 0.39 14.01
C PHE A 173 -5.52 1.61 14.30
N SER A 174 -5.45 2.66 13.49
CA SER A 174 -6.26 3.87 13.67
C SER A 174 -7.77 3.62 13.59
N TRP A 175 -8.20 2.56 12.89
CA TRP A 175 -9.61 2.21 12.72
C TRP A 175 -10.14 1.21 13.75
N THR A 176 -9.25 0.39 14.31
CA THR A 176 -9.62 -0.78 15.13
C THR A 176 -9.19 -0.64 16.60
N ALA A 177 -8.07 0.06 16.86
CA ALA A 177 -7.38 0.10 18.14
C ALA A 177 -7.08 -1.30 18.74
N ASP A 178 -6.95 -2.32 17.87
CA ASP A 178 -6.69 -3.69 18.30
C ASP A 178 -5.23 -3.85 18.75
N PRO A 179 -4.95 -4.32 19.98
CA PRO A 179 -3.58 -4.54 20.45
C PRO A 179 -2.79 -5.53 19.58
N ALA A 180 -3.44 -6.51 18.93
CA ALA A 180 -2.74 -7.45 18.05
C ALA A 180 -2.10 -6.75 16.84
N VAL A 181 -2.69 -5.63 16.39
CA VAL A 181 -2.13 -4.81 15.31
C VAL A 181 -0.86 -4.09 15.79
N ALA A 182 -0.87 -3.60 17.03
CA ALA A 182 0.30 -3.00 17.67
C ALA A 182 1.42 -4.04 17.93
N ASP A 183 1.05 -5.26 18.33
CA ASP A 183 2.01 -6.36 18.53
C ASP A 183 2.75 -6.70 17.24
N PHE A 184 2.05 -6.75 16.09
CA PHE A 184 2.71 -6.92 14.79
C PHE A 184 3.65 -5.76 14.47
N PHE A 185 3.20 -4.51 14.71
CA PHE A 185 4.02 -3.32 14.46
C PHE A 185 5.33 -3.37 15.24
N GLU A 186 5.27 -3.65 16.55
CA GLU A 186 6.46 -3.77 17.40
C GLU A 186 7.39 -4.89 16.90
N ARG A 187 6.82 -6.08 16.63
CA ARG A 187 7.58 -7.24 16.17
C ARG A 187 8.34 -6.94 14.88
N ALA A 188 7.68 -6.38 13.88
CA ALA A 188 8.28 -6.04 12.59
C ALA A 188 9.28 -4.88 12.71
N LEU A 189 9.00 -3.86 13.52
CA LEU A 189 9.90 -2.73 13.73
C LEU A 189 11.21 -3.17 14.40
N LEU A 190 11.12 -3.91 15.51
CA LEU A 190 12.28 -4.26 16.33
C LEU A 190 13.13 -5.38 15.72
N ASN A 191 12.50 -6.38 15.10
CA ASN A 191 13.21 -7.56 14.62
C ASN A 191 13.60 -7.47 13.14
N HIS A 192 12.82 -6.77 12.32
CA HIS A 192 13.12 -6.61 10.91
C HIS A 192 13.72 -5.23 10.63
N MET A 193 12.96 -4.15 10.78
CA MET A 193 13.41 -2.82 10.36
C MET A 193 14.69 -2.38 11.05
N ARG A 194 14.77 -2.52 12.38
CA ARG A 194 15.97 -2.15 13.13
C ARG A 194 17.22 -2.95 12.73
N ALA A 195 17.05 -4.19 12.26
CA ALA A 195 18.16 -5.04 11.84
C ALA A 195 18.69 -4.71 10.44
N THR A 196 18.01 -3.84 9.68
CA THR A 196 18.36 -3.54 8.27
C THR A 196 19.36 -2.41 8.10
N GLN A 197 19.78 -1.77 9.19
CA GLN A 197 20.82 -0.73 9.17
C GLN A 197 22.01 -1.17 10.03
N HIS A 198 23.23 -0.98 9.51
CA HIS A 198 24.42 -1.19 10.32
C HIS A 198 24.41 -0.23 11.52
N PRO A 199 24.55 -0.74 12.75
CA PRO A 199 24.52 0.09 13.96
C PRO A 199 25.70 1.05 14.06
#